data_AF-A0AAV4B0S7-F1
#
_entry.id   AF-A0AAV4B0S7-F1
#
_cell.length_a   1.000
_cell.length_b   1.000
_cell.length_c   1.000
_cell.angle_alpha   90.00
_cell.angle_beta   90.00
_cell.angle_gamma   90.00
#
_symmetry.space_group_name_H-M   'P 1'
#
loop_
_entity.id
_entity.type
_entity.pdbx_description
1 polymer ?
#
loop_
_entity_poly.entity_id
_entity_poly.type
_entity_poly.pdbx_seq_one_letter_code
_entity_poly.pdbx_strand_id
1 'polypeptide(L)'
;MKEFEEELINIIESVKFKHARKRFQSKLIADINKIIQDRQLYIPADKTDNYYELNDTPYEKLLNKCLLKEYRKTGVKLTHEVEAEDKNIAKRLDLTDRVETAAKKEAFIALKDHKPNFLNKPTCRLINHCKPELGKVSK
;
A
#
# COMPACT_ATOMS: atom_id res chain seq x y z
N MET A 1 -35.18 -12.71 -44.87
CA MET A 1 -33.82 -12.29 -44.44
C MET A 1 -33.91 -11.15 -43.45
N LYS A 2 -34.52 -10.00 -43.78
CA LYS A 2 -34.66 -8.87 -42.83
C LYS A 2 -35.45 -9.19 -41.55
N GLU A 3 -36.60 -9.86 -41.66
CA GLU A 3 -37.39 -10.26 -40.48
C GLU A 3 -36.62 -11.18 -39.53
N PHE A 4 -35.81 -12.09 -40.09
CA PHE A 4 -34.98 -12.99 -39.30
C PHE A 4 -33.88 -12.25 -38.55
N GLU A 5 -33.25 -11.24 -39.18
CA GLU A 5 -32.24 -10.40 -38.52
C GLU A 5 -32.87 -9.53 -37.41
N GLU A 6 -34.06 -8.98 -37.64
CA GLU A 6 -34.80 -8.19 -36.64
C GLU A 6 -35.23 -9.04 -35.43
N GLU A 7 -35.68 -10.28 -35.64
CA GLU A 7 -35.98 -11.19 -34.54
C GLU A 7 -34.73 -11.57 -33.74
N LEU A 8 -33.58 -11.75 -34.40
CA LEU A 8 -32.32 -12.10 -33.74
C LEU A 8 -31.80 -10.95 -32.86
N ILE A 9 -31.94 -9.70 -33.33
CA ILE A 9 -31.62 -8.50 -32.54
C ILE A 9 -32.57 -8.38 -31.35
N ASN A 10 -33.89 -8.59 -31.55
CA ASN A 10 -34.87 -8.57 -30.47
C ASN A 10 -34.59 -9.62 -29.38
N ILE A 11 -34.09 -10.80 -29.75
CA ILE A 11 -33.69 -11.82 -28.77
C ILE A 11 -32.53 -11.32 -27.91
N ILE A 12 -31.50 -10.71 -28.52
CA ILE A 12 -30.34 -10.18 -27.80
C ILE A 12 -30.76 -9.04 -26.87
N GLU A 13 -31.63 -8.14 -27.33
CA GLU A 13 -32.13 -7.01 -26.53
C GLU A 13 -33.12 -7.44 -25.43
N SER A 14 -33.80 -8.57 -25.59
CA SER A 14 -34.73 -9.10 -24.59
C SER A 14 -34.02 -9.65 -23.34
N VAL A 15 -32.69 -9.84 -23.39
CA VAL A 15 -31.90 -10.31 -22.26
C VAL A 15 -31.83 -9.23 -21.18
N LYS A 16 -32.67 -9.35 -20.16
CA LYS A 16 -32.69 -8.45 -19.00
C LYS A 16 -31.83 -9.00 -17.87
N PHE A 17 -30.82 -8.25 -17.46
CA PHE A 17 -30.03 -8.55 -16.27
C PHE A 17 -30.69 -7.98 -15.03
N LYS A 18 -30.84 -8.80 -13.99
CA LYS A 18 -31.29 -8.33 -12.68
C LYS A 18 -30.14 -7.66 -11.94
N HIS A 19 -30.36 -6.44 -11.45
CA HIS A 19 -29.43 -5.82 -10.51
C HIS A 19 -29.53 -6.51 -9.14
N ALA A 20 -28.69 -7.51 -8.91
CA ALA A 20 -28.65 -8.25 -7.65
C ALA A 20 -27.79 -7.53 -6.61
N ARG A 21 -28.30 -6.43 -6.03
CA ARG A 21 -27.67 -5.83 -4.83
C ARG A 21 -27.81 -6.78 -3.66
N LYS A 22 -26.73 -7.48 -3.34
CA LYS A 22 -26.66 -8.34 -2.15
C LYS A 22 -26.51 -7.47 -0.90
N ARG A 23 -27.09 -7.89 0.23
CA ARG A 23 -26.95 -7.22 1.54
C ARG A 23 -25.49 -6.88 1.87
N PHE A 24 -24.56 -7.77 1.52
CA PHE A 24 -23.13 -7.56 1.69
C PHE A 24 -22.58 -6.37 0.90
N GLN A 25 -22.96 -6.21 -0.37
CA GLN A 25 -22.50 -5.10 -1.21
C GLN A 25 -23.04 -3.77 -0.68
N SER A 26 -24.30 -3.72 -0.23
CA SER A 26 -24.87 -2.52 0.38
C SER A 26 -24.13 -2.14 1.67
N LYS A 27 -23.77 -3.13 2.50
CA LYS A 27 -22.96 -2.91 3.69
C LYS A 27 -21.57 -2.39 3.33
N LEU A 28 -20.90 -3.01 2.37
CA LEU A 28 -19.57 -2.61 1.92
C LEU A 28 -19.54 -1.15 1.43
N ILE A 29 -20.56 -0.73 0.67
CA ILE A 29 -20.70 0.65 0.21
C ILE A 29 -20.89 1.61 1.40
N ALA A 30 -21.71 1.22 2.39
CA ALA A 30 -21.92 2.02 3.59
C ALA A 30 -20.62 2.16 4.41
N ASP A 31 -19.87 1.08 4.57
CA ASP A 31 -18.59 1.06 5.29
C ASP A 31 -17.54 1.94 4.56
N ILE A 32 -17.46 1.85 3.23
CA ILE A 32 -16.59 2.72 2.41
C ILE A 32 -16.95 4.19 2.60
N ASN A 33 -18.24 4.54 2.51
CA ASN A 33 -18.68 5.93 2.69
C ASN A 33 -18.34 6.45 4.08
N LYS A 34 -18.47 5.60 5.11
CA LYS A 34 -18.06 5.94 6.47
C LYS A 34 -16.56 6.23 6.54
N ILE A 35 -15.71 5.37 5.99
CA ILE A 35 -14.25 5.54 5.99
C ILE A 35 -13.83 6.81 5.25
N ILE A 36 -14.47 7.13 4.12
CA ILE A 36 -14.16 8.33 3.34
C ILE A 36 -14.53 9.61 4.11
N GLN A 37 -15.61 9.58 4.88
CA GLN A 37 -16.07 10.73 5.66
C GLN A 37 -15.35 10.88 7.00
N ASP A 38 -14.80 9.78 7.53
CA ASP A 38 -14.03 9.80 8.76
C ASP A 38 -12.70 10.54 8.56
N ARG A 39 -12.28 11.26 9.60
CA ARG A 39 -10.96 11.90 9.66
C ARG A 39 -9.91 11.03 10.35
N GLN A 40 -10.31 9.90 10.93
CA GLN A 40 -9.39 8.97 11.58
C GLN A 40 -8.60 8.17 10.54
N LEU A 41 -7.36 7.84 10.90
CA LEU A 41 -6.52 6.92 10.14
C LEU A 41 -6.82 5.48 10.56
N TYR A 42 -7.01 4.61 9.56
CA TYR A 42 -7.17 3.17 9.76
C TYR A 42 -5.85 2.46 9.51
N ILE A 43 -5.26 1.89 10.57
CA ILE A 43 -3.93 1.29 10.53
C ILE A 43 -4.05 -0.22 10.69
N PRO A 44 -3.47 -1.01 9.76
CA PRO A 44 -3.52 -2.46 9.83
C PRO A 44 -2.61 -2.99 10.94
N ALA A 45 -2.99 -4.13 11.49
CA ALA A 45 -2.08 -4.94 12.30
C ALA A 45 -1.06 -5.69 11.44
N ASP A 46 0.08 -6.07 12.05
CA ASP A 46 1.20 -6.75 11.38
C ASP A 46 0.90 -8.24 11.09
N LYS A 47 0.15 -8.92 11.96
CA LYS A 47 -0.06 -10.38 11.89
C LYS A 47 -1.51 -10.83 12.05
N THR A 48 -2.42 -9.91 12.34
CA THR A 48 -3.84 -10.18 12.50
C THR A 48 -4.61 -9.38 11.46
N ASP A 49 -5.85 -9.75 11.21
CA ASP A 49 -6.73 -9.03 10.27
C ASP A 49 -7.41 -7.81 10.92
N ASN A 50 -6.85 -7.32 12.03
CA ASN A 50 -7.39 -6.19 12.78
C ASN A 50 -6.98 -4.85 12.17
N TYR A 51 -7.86 -3.87 12.30
CA TYR A 51 -7.60 -2.47 12.00
C TYR A 51 -7.82 -1.63 13.24
N TYR A 52 -6.98 -0.61 13.42
CA TYR A 52 -7.05 0.32 14.54
C TYR A 52 -7.25 1.74 14.03
N GLU A 53 -8.16 2.46 14.67
CA GLU A 53 -8.42 3.87 14.42
C GLU A 53 -7.46 4.73 15.24
N LEU A 54 -6.77 5.67 14.59
CA LEU A 54 -5.84 6.60 15.22
C LEU A 54 -5.94 7.99 14.59
N ASN A 55 -5.76 9.01 15.40
CA ASN A 55 -5.62 10.39 14.91
C ASN A 55 -4.24 10.60 14.28
N ASP A 56 -4.09 11.66 13.49
CA ASP A 56 -2.83 12.02 12.82
C ASP A 56 -1.66 12.20 13.79
N THR A 57 -1.85 12.96 14.87
CA THR A 57 -0.80 13.26 15.86
C THR A 57 -0.16 12.02 16.51
N PRO A 58 -0.93 11.07 17.09
CA PRO A 58 -0.34 9.85 17.65
C PRO A 58 0.26 8.94 16.57
N TYR A 59 -0.33 8.90 15.36
CA TYR A 59 0.23 8.16 14.24
C TYR A 59 1.61 8.66 13.84
N GLU A 60 1.76 9.97 13.62
CA GLU A 60 3.03 10.58 13.25
C GLU A 60 4.10 10.35 14.32
N LYS A 61 3.74 10.39 15.61
CA LYS A 61 4.67 10.07 16.71
C LYS A 61 5.17 8.62 16.61
N LEU A 62 4.27 7.67 16.34
CA LEU A 62 4.63 6.25 16.18
C LEU A 62 5.50 6.03 14.94
N LEU A 63 5.13 6.63 13.81
CA LEU A 63 5.87 6.55 12.55
C LEU A 63 7.28 7.12 12.72
N ASN A 64 7.41 8.34 13.25
CA ASN A 64 8.70 8.99 13.47
C ASN A 64 9.58 8.19 14.44
N LYS A 65 9.01 7.64 15.51
CA LYS A 65 9.75 6.78 16.45
C LYS A 65 10.30 5.54 15.76
N CYS A 66 9.56 4.95 14.82
CA CYS A 66 10.03 3.78 14.07
C CYS A 66 11.08 4.17 13.02
N LEU A 67 10.86 5.27 12.30
CA LEU A 67 11.80 5.80 11.32
C LEU A 67 13.15 6.12 11.96
N LEU A 68 13.17 6.87 13.06
CA LEU A 68 14.40 7.30 13.73
C LEU A 68 15.17 6.14 14.40
N LYS A 69 14.53 4.97 14.59
CA LYS A 69 15.20 3.77 15.11
C LYS A 69 16.11 3.15 14.05
N GLU A 70 15.67 3.11 12.80
CA GLU A 70 16.35 2.40 11.71
C GLU A 70 17.06 3.35 10.72
N TYR A 71 16.58 4.59 10.59
CA TYR A 71 17.02 5.55 9.59
C TYR A 71 17.45 6.86 10.23
N ARG A 72 18.36 7.57 9.56
CA ARG A 72 18.76 8.94 9.90
C ARG A 72 18.30 9.90 8.81
N LYS A 73 17.92 11.11 9.21
CA LYS A 73 17.59 12.18 8.27
C LYS A 73 18.86 12.59 7.50
N THR A 74 18.72 12.82 6.21
CA THR A 74 19.80 13.24 5.31
C THR A 74 19.28 14.29 4.31
N GLY A 75 20.21 15.02 3.70
CA GLY A 75 19.90 16.02 2.67
C GLY A 75 19.76 15.40 1.27
N VAL A 76 18.98 16.06 0.41
CA VAL A 76 18.69 15.61 -0.96
C VAL A 76 19.95 15.53 -1.85
N LYS A 77 20.93 16.40 -1.60
CA LYS A 77 22.21 16.36 -2.34
C LYS A 77 22.96 15.05 -2.09
N LEU A 78 23.11 14.68 -0.83
CA LEU A 78 23.80 13.45 -0.44
C LEU A 78 23.09 12.21 -0.99
N THR A 79 21.74 12.19 -1.01
CA THR A 79 21.01 11.05 -1.61
C THR A 79 21.32 10.89 -3.10
N HIS A 80 21.42 11.98 -3.85
CA HIS A 80 21.74 11.91 -5.27
C HIS A 80 23.21 11.54 -5.54
N GLU A 81 24.13 11.99 -4.68
CA GLU A 81 25.54 11.58 -4.75
C GLU A 81 25.68 10.07 -4.56
N VAL A 82 24.99 9.50 -3.55
CA VAL A 82 24.97 8.06 -3.30
C VAL A 82 24.32 7.29 -4.46
N GLU A 83 23.17 7.73 -4.98
CA GLU A 83 22.52 7.10 -6.13
C GLU A 83 23.41 7.10 -7.39
N ALA A 84 24.18 8.18 -7.60
CA ALA A 84 25.11 8.27 -8.71
C ALA A 84 26.30 7.32 -8.55
N GLU A 85 26.83 7.19 -7.33
CA GLU A 85 27.90 6.24 -7.01
C GLU A 85 27.42 4.79 -7.16
N ASP A 86 26.25 4.45 -6.62
CA ASP A 86 25.62 3.14 -6.75
C ASP A 86 25.44 2.75 -8.22
N LYS A 87 25.02 3.70 -9.07
CA LYS A 87 24.90 3.50 -10.51
C LYS A 87 26.25 3.22 -11.18
N ASN A 88 27.31 3.90 -10.76
CA ASN A 88 28.66 3.68 -11.30
C ASN A 88 29.22 2.32 -10.87
N ILE A 89 28.95 1.90 -9.63
CA ILE A 89 29.31 0.57 -9.13
C ILE A 89 28.55 -0.50 -9.91
N ALA A 90 27.24 -0.35 -10.10
CA ALA A 90 26.42 -1.29 -10.85
C ALA A 90 26.90 -1.43 -12.31
N LYS A 91 27.29 -0.34 -12.96
CA LYS A 91 27.92 -0.36 -14.30
C LYS A 91 29.22 -1.13 -14.33
N ARG A 92 30.11 -0.89 -13.35
CA ARG A 92 31.40 -1.57 -13.27
C ARG A 92 31.25 -3.08 -13.05
N LEU A 93 30.18 -3.49 -12.38
CA LEU A 93 29.86 -4.89 -12.11
C LEU A 93 28.97 -5.54 -13.18
N ASP A 94 28.60 -4.81 -14.24
CA ASP A 94 27.68 -5.27 -15.29
C ASP A 94 26.32 -5.75 -14.75
N LEU A 95 25.77 -5.00 -13.78
CA LEU A 95 24.50 -5.30 -13.09
C LEU A 95 23.39 -4.28 -13.42
N THR A 96 23.60 -3.43 -14.42
CA THR A 96 22.69 -2.31 -14.71
C THR A 96 21.29 -2.72 -15.13
N ASP A 97 21.14 -3.93 -15.67
CA ASP A 97 19.86 -4.54 -16.05
C ASP A 97 19.07 -5.09 -14.85
N ARG A 98 19.75 -5.34 -13.72
CA ARG A 98 19.20 -5.97 -12.50
C ARG A 98 19.01 -4.99 -11.35
N VAL A 99 19.56 -3.79 -11.44
CA VAL A 99 19.49 -2.74 -10.42
C VAL A 99 18.52 -1.64 -10.84
N GLU A 100 17.45 -1.46 -10.06
CA GLU A 100 16.47 -0.39 -10.24
C GLU A 100 16.80 0.81 -9.34
N THR A 101 16.47 2.02 -9.79
CA THR A 101 16.53 3.22 -8.96
C THR A 101 15.50 3.14 -7.85
N ALA A 102 15.85 3.54 -6.63
CA ALA A 102 14.92 3.58 -5.51
C ALA A 102 13.73 4.53 -5.82
N ALA A 103 12.51 3.99 -5.77
CA ALA A 103 11.32 4.81 -5.91
C ALA A 103 11.09 5.62 -4.64
N LYS A 104 10.79 6.92 -4.78
CA LYS A 104 10.41 7.78 -3.65
C LYS A 104 8.96 7.48 -3.25
N LYS A 105 8.78 6.70 -2.19
CA LYS A 105 7.47 6.36 -1.61
C LYS A 105 7.47 6.68 -0.12
N GLU A 106 6.31 7.07 0.39
CA GLU A 106 6.17 7.28 1.83
C GLU A 106 6.22 5.96 2.58
N ALA A 107 6.82 5.98 3.76
CA ALA A 107 6.80 4.86 4.68
C ALA A 107 5.56 4.92 5.56
N PHE A 108 5.02 3.76 5.91
CA PHE A 108 3.92 3.64 6.86
C PHE A 108 4.21 2.56 7.89
N ILE A 109 3.34 2.45 8.89
CA ILE A 109 3.49 1.48 9.98
C ILE A 109 2.32 0.50 10.03
N ALA A 110 2.61 -0.72 10.48
CA ALA A 110 1.63 -1.69 10.94
C ALA A 110 1.78 -1.93 12.44
N LEU A 111 0.67 -2.12 13.15
CA LEU A 111 0.66 -2.30 14.61
C LEU A 111 0.93 -3.75 15.00
N LYS A 112 1.85 -3.97 15.96
CA LYS A 112 2.17 -5.31 16.47
C LYS A 112 1.27 -5.65 17.66
N ASP A 113 -0.01 -5.85 17.40
CA ASP A 113 -1.03 -6.19 18.39
C ASP A 113 -0.79 -7.54 19.08
N HIS A 114 -0.12 -8.47 18.41
CA HIS A 114 0.32 -9.75 18.95
C HIS A 114 1.44 -9.65 20.00
N LYS A 115 1.95 -8.44 20.33
CA LYS A 115 2.99 -8.26 21.33
C LYS A 115 2.40 -8.07 22.73
N PRO A 116 3.07 -8.58 23.79
CA PRO A 116 2.60 -8.37 25.15
C PRO A 116 2.54 -6.88 25.46
N ASN A 117 1.55 -6.48 26.26
CA ASN A 117 1.33 -5.10 26.69
C ASN A 117 1.10 -4.08 25.56
N PHE A 118 0.55 -4.54 24.41
CA PHE A 118 0.26 -3.69 23.25
C PHE A 118 -0.58 -2.45 23.58
N LEU A 119 -1.63 -2.62 24.41
CA LEU A 119 -2.53 -1.53 24.78
C LEU A 119 -1.82 -0.35 25.47
N ASN A 120 -0.81 -0.64 26.29
CA ASN A 120 -0.07 0.41 27.01
C ASN A 120 1.19 0.86 26.26
N LYS A 121 1.83 -0.05 25.51
CA LYS A 121 3.07 0.21 24.79
C LYS A 121 2.98 -0.37 23.37
N PRO A 122 2.22 0.28 22.46
CA PRO A 122 2.10 -0.19 21.10
C PRO A 122 3.48 -0.17 20.45
N THR A 123 3.83 -1.28 19.82
CA THR A 123 5.01 -1.39 18.97
C THR A 123 4.56 -1.54 17.54
N CYS A 124 5.37 -1.04 16.61
CA CYS A 124 5.01 -1.03 15.20
C CYS A 124 6.06 -1.78 14.38
N ARG A 125 5.67 -2.16 13.17
CA ARG A 125 6.55 -2.55 12.08
C ARG A 125 6.59 -1.40 11.09
N LEU A 126 7.78 -0.92 10.77
CA LEU A 126 7.97 0.04 9.70
C LEU A 126 7.95 -0.68 8.36
N ILE A 127 7.16 -0.19 7.42
CA ILE A 127 7.12 -0.64 6.03
C ILE A 127 7.69 0.50 5.18
N ASN A 128 8.86 0.25 4.59
CA ASN A 128 9.55 1.20 3.74
C ASN A 128 9.68 0.64 2.33
N HIS A 129 8.93 1.22 1.39
CA HIS A 129 8.94 0.81 -0.02
C HIS A 129 10.14 1.39 -0.82
N CYS A 130 10.93 2.29 -0.25
CA CYS A 130 12.11 2.85 -0.90
C CYS A 130 13.34 1.93 -0.84
N LYS A 131 13.22 0.76 -0.20
CA LYS A 131 14.34 -0.17 -0.09
C LYS A 131 14.60 -0.83 -1.45
N PRO A 132 15.83 -0.76 -1.99
CA PRO A 132 16.14 -1.38 -3.28
C PRO A 132 16.01 -2.91 -3.21
N GLU A 133 15.47 -3.51 -4.26
CA GLU A 133 15.22 -4.96 -4.39
C GLU A 133 16.52 -5.71 -4.73
N LEU A 134 17.48 -5.69 -3.80
CA LEU A 134 18.78 -6.37 -3.93
C LEU A 134 18.66 -7.89 -4.12
N GLY A 135 17.51 -8.50 -3.79
CA GLY A 135 17.26 -9.92 -4.02
C GLY A 135 17.34 -10.30 -5.50
N LYS A 136 17.03 -9.38 -6.43
CA LYS A 136 17.18 -9.61 -7.88
C LYS A 136 18.65 -9.68 -8.32
N VAL A 137 19.56 -9.08 -7.56
CA VAL A 137 21.01 -9.06 -7.83
C VAL A 137 21.71 -10.32 -7.31
N SER A 138 21.11 -11.02 -6.35
CA SER A 138 21.71 -12.21 -5.72
C SER A 138 21.46 -13.53 -6.46
N LYS A 139 20.54 -13.57 -7.44
CA LYS A 139 20.18 -14.77 -8.21
C LYS A 139 20.70 -14.69 -9.63
#